data_AF-A0AAV5VM65-F1
#
_entry.id   AF-A0AAV5VM65-F1
#
_cell.length_a   1.000
_cell.length_b   1.000
_cell.length_c   1.000
_cell.angle_alpha   90.00
_cell.angle_beta   90.00
_cell.angle_gamma   90.00
#
_symmetry.space_group_name_H-M   'P 1'
#
loop_
_entity.id
_entity.type
_entity.pdbx_description
1 polymer ?
#
loop_
_entity_poly.entity_id
_entity_poly.type
_entity_poly.pdbx_seq_one_letter_code
_entity_poly.pdbx_strand_id
1 'polypeptide(L)'
;ANFSMYNPHYIEGEREWLRRRENGTKTNVAATLQYTTPKWEPQFVSSSLIPLHDENFPYRIRDNTCLRWEMCRAGYKWKLVEDLFMFHRGIKRFESSAKLESWKIQHINMPKYRRALSLFETRLDGEYKSTRDSCPV
;
A
#
# COMPACT_ATOMS: atom_id res chain seq x y z
N ALA A 1 -13.84 12.03 -15.79
CA ALA A 1 -13.48 10.61 -15.85
C ALA A 1 -13.85 9.97 -14.52
N ASN A 2 -14.69 8.93 -14.51
CA ASN A 2 -15.07 8.21 -13.30
C ASN A 2 -13.95 7.23 -12.97
N PHE A 3 -13.14 7.56 -11.96
CA PHE A 3 -11.97 6.78 -11.59
C PHE A 3 -12.38 5.48 -10.89
N SER A 4 -11.78 4.36 -11.32
CA SER A 4 -11.97 3.04 -10.71
C SER A 4 -11.34 3.01 -9.31
N MET A 5 -12.12 3.43 -8.30
CA MET A 5 -11.71 3.49 -6.90
C MET A 5 -11.55 2.10 -6.24
N TYR A 6 -11.75 1.00 -6.99
CA TYR A 6 -11.96 -0.35 -6.42
C TYR A 6 -10.91 -1.41 -6.79
N ASN A 7 -10.02 -1.16 -7.76
CA ASN A 7 -8.98 -2.13 -8.10
C ASN A 7 -7.63 -1.73 -7.47
N PRO A 8 -7.15 -2.42 -6.42
CA PRO A 8 -5.84 -2.15 -5.81
C PRO A 8 -4.67 -2.48 -6.74
N HIS A 9 -4.92 -3.06 -7.91
CA HIS A 9 -3.91 -3.33 -8.94
C HIS A 9 -3.95 -2.32 -10.09
N TYR A 10 -4.83 -1.32 -10.05
CA TYR A 10 -4.89 -0.31 -11.09
C TYR A 10 -3.76 0.70 -10.97
N ILE A 11 -3.02 0.89 -12.06
CA ILE A 11 -2.01 1.94 -12.21
C ILE A 11 -2.41 2.76 -13.43
N GLU A 12 -2.62 4.06 -13.24
CA GLU A 12 -2.95 4.97 -14.33
C GLU A 12 -1.78 5.05 -15.32
N GLY A 13 -2.06 4.95 -16.62
CA GLY A 13 -1.05 5.00 -17.66
C GLY A 13 -0.17 3.75 -17.78
N GLU A 14 -0.55 2.63 -17.14
CA GLU A 14 0.24 1.39 -17.14
C GLU A 14 0.63 0.92 -18.54
N ARG A 15 -0.32 0.96 -19.49
CA ARG A 15 -0.09 0.46 -20.86
C ARG A 15 0.88 1.36 -21.64
N GLU A 16 0.81 2.66 -21.44
CA GLU A 16 1.70 3.64 -22.04
C GLU A 16 3.10 3.50 -21.46
N TRP A 17 3.18 3.35 -20.15
CA TRP A 17 4.42 3.10 -19.43
C TRP A 17 5.12 1.82 -19.91
N LEU A 18 4.42 0.68 -19.95
CA LEU A 18 4.99 -0.62 -20.38
C LEU A 18 5.45 -0.65 -21.84
N ARG A 19 4.96 0.26 -22.69
CA ARG A 19 5.38 0.39 -24.10
C ARG A 19 6.51 1.37 -24.30
N ARG A 20 6.89 2.14 -23.29
CA ARG A 20 7.99 3.10 -23.38
C ARG A 20 9.30 2.33 -23.55
N ARG A 21 10.16 2.82 -24.45
CA ARG A 21 11.49 2.23 -24.65
C ARG A 21 12.37 2.52 -23.44
N GLU A 22 12.92 1.48 -22.84
CA GLU A 22 13.83 1.57 -21.71
C GLU A 22 15.13 2.29 -22.09
N ASN A 23 15.68 3.05 -21.13
CA ASN A 23 17.00 3.64 -21.22
C ASN A 23 17.94 2.91 -20.25
N GLY A 24 18.79 2.02 -20.78
CA GLY A 24 19.73 1.24 -19.97
C GLY A 24 20.83 2.02 -19.24
N THR A 25 20.84 3.36 -19.32
CA THR A 25 21.82 4.22 -18.61
C THR A 25 21.18 5.19 -17.63
N LYS A 26 19.85 5.38 -17.69
CA LYS A 26 19.14 6.34 -16.85
C LYS A 26 17.73 5.84 -16.55
N THR A 27 17.39 5.81 -15.27
CA THR A 27 16.01 5.63 -14.83
C THR A 27 15.25 6.95 -14.88
N ASN A 28 13.94 6.90 -15.13
CA ASN A 28 13.05 8.06 -15.01
C ASN A 28 11.87 7.78 -14.07
N VAL A 29 11.33 8.88 -13.52
CA VAL A 29 10.05 8.85 -12.82
C VAL A 29 8.94 8.96 -13.86
N ALA A 30 8.17 7.88 -14.03
CA ALA A 30 7.04 7.82 -14.96
C ALA A 30 5.89 8.72 -14.50
N ALA A 31 5.59 8.74 -13.20
CA ALA A 31 4.51 9.53 -12.61
C ALA A 31 4.74 9.79 -11.12
N THR A 32 4.12 10.87 -10.61
CA THR A 32 3.90 11.04 -9.17
C THR A 32 2.47 10.63 -8.86
N LEU A 33 2.32 9.63 -8.00
CA LEU A 33 1.03 9.03 -7.66
C LEU A 33 0.53 9.58 -6.33
N GLN A 34 -0.78 9.79 -6.25
CA GLN A 34 -1.47 10.04 -4.99
C GLN A 34 -1.90 8.70 -4.39
N TYR A 35 -1.73 8.56 -3.08
CA TYR A 35 -2.17 7.36 -2.37
C TYR A 35 -3.64 7.54 -1.98
N THR A 36 -4.55 6.96 -2.76
CA THR A 36 -6.01 7.21 -2.63
C THR A 36 -6.80 6.00 -2.16
N THR A 37 -6.22 4.80 -2.19
CA THR A 37 -6.91 3.56 -1.82
C THR A 37 -6.21 2.86 -0.67
N PRO A 38 -6.93 2.51 0.42
CA PRO A 38 -6.33 1.85 1.58
C PRO A 38 -5.86 0.42 1.27
N LYS A 39 -6.30 -0.14 0.13
CA LYS A 39 -5.98 -1.52 -0.26
C LYS A 39 -4.76 -1.63 -1.17
N TRP A 40 -4.22 -0.51 -1.67
CA TRP A 40 -3.06 -0.53 -2.54
C TRP A 40 -1.79 -0.78 -1.73
N GLU A 41 -1.03 -1.80 -2.12
CA GLU A 41 0.18 -2.22 -1.41
C GLU A 41 1.39 -2.11 -2.36
N PRO A 42 1.84 -0.89 -2.69
CA PRO A 42 3.01 -0.71 -3.53
C PRO A 42 4.24 -1.27 -2.82
N GLN A 43 5.09 -1.99 -3.54
CA GLN A 43 6.45 -2.26 -3.08
C GLN A 43 7.30 -1.02 -3.34
N PHE A 44 8.14 -0.62 -2.39
CA PHE A 44 8.84 0.66 -2.48
C PHE A 44 10.20 0.66 -1.82
N VAL A 45 10.99 1.65 -2.22
CA VAL A 45 12.23 2.07 -1.57
C VAL A 45 11.99 3.49 -1.04
N SER A 46 12.47 3.78 0.16
CA SER A 46 12.30 5.08 0.81
C SER A 46 13.58 5.56 1.47
N SER A 47 13.59 6.80 1.94
CA SER A 47 14.59 7.24 2.90
C SER A 47 14.38 6.55 4.25
N SER A 48 15.38 6.62 5.13
CA SER A 48 15.29 6.16 6.52
C SER A 48 14.46 7.07 7.44
N LEU A 49 13.85 8.13 6.89
CA LEU A 49 13.08 9.12 7.64
C LEU A 49 11.57 8.85 7.60
N ILE A 50 11.13 7.77 6.94
CA ILE A 50 9.73 7.37 6.95
C ILE A 50 9.29 7.02 8.38
N PRO A 51 7.98 7.14 8.67
CA PRO A 51 7.42 6.58 9.89
C PRO A 51 7.78 5.10 10.07
N LEU A 52 7.81 4.63 11.31
CA LEU A 52 8.02 3.22 11.61
C LEU A 52 6.74 2.42 11.35
N HIS A 53 6.89 1.12 11.11
CA HIS A 53 5.76 0.21 11.03
C HIS A 53 5.06 0.09 12.40
N ASP A 54 3.73 0.12 12.39
CA ASP A 54 2.92 -0.04 13.61
C ASP A 54 2.67 -1.53 13.91
N GLU A 55 3.49 -2.07 14.82
CA GLU A 55 3.47 -3.48 15.26
C GLU A 55 2.19 -3.88 16.03
N ASN A 56 1.26 -2.95 16.29
CA ASN A 56 -0.05 -3.30 16.87
C ASN A 56 -0.97 -3.98 15.84
N PHE A 57 -0.71 -3.80 14.54
CA PHE A 57 -1.50 -4.43 13.49
C PHE A 57 -1.20 -5.94 13.41
N PRO A 58 -2.22 -6.80 13.54
CA PRO A 58 -1.97 -8.24 13.51
C PRO A 58 -1.82 -8.77 12.08
N TYR A 59 -0.83 -9.63 11.87
CA TYR A 59 -0.76 -10.51 10.71
C TYR A 59 -2.05 -11.36 10.59
N ARG A 60 -2.76 -11.51 9.48
CA ARG A 60 -2.54 -11.08 8.08
C ARG A 60 -3.52 -10.00 7.64
N ILE A 61 -3.88 -9.07 8.53
CA ILE A 61 -4.90 -8.07 8.22
C ILE A 61 -4.23 -6.71 8.11
N ARG A 62 -3.95 -6.30 6.87
CA ARG A 62 -3.51 -4.94 6.55
C ARG A 62 -2.23 -4.50 7.27
N ASP A 63 -1.46 -5.45 7.76
CA ASP A 63 -0.18 -5.26 8.42
C ASP A 63 0.80 -4.52 7.49
N ASN A 64 0.87 -4.89 6.22
CA ASN A 64 1.72 -4.15 5.30
C ASN A 64 1.16 -2.76 4.91
N THR A 65 -0.15 -2.54 4.94
CA THR A 65 -0.73 -1.28 4.43
C THR A 65 -0.71 -0.13 5.42
N CYS A 66 -0.65 -0.38 6.74
CA CYS A 66 -0.68 0.69 7.75
C CYS A 66 0.46 1.71 7.59
N LEU A 67 1.67 1.25 7.29
CA LEU A 67 2.81 2.12 7.03
C LEU A 67 2.56 3.07 5.85
N ARG A 68 1.90 2.59 4.79
CA ARG A 68 1.58 3.41 3.61
C ARG A 68 0.52 4.47 3.92
N TRP A 69 -0.45 4.13 4.77
CA TRP A 69 -1.44 5.09 5.28
C TRP A 69 -0.76 6.22 6.04
N GLU A 70 0.13 5.88 6.98
CA GLU A 70 0.86 6.89 7.75
C GLU A 70 1.82 7.72 6.89
N MET A 71 2.53 7.11 5.95
CA MET A 71 3.36 7.84 4.99
C MET A 71 2.53 8.86 4.19
N CYS A 72 1.33 8.48 3.73
CA CYS A 72 0.42 9.44 3.08
C CYS A 72 0.10 10.60 4.03
N ARG A 73 -0.28 10.29 5.28
CA ARG A 73 -0.65 11.29 6.28
C ARG A 73 0.52 12.22 6.63
N ALA A 74 1.74 11.71 6.66
CA ALA A 74 2.97 12.48 6.82
C ALA A 74 3.38 13.30 5.57
N GLY A 75 2.59 13.27 4.50
CA GLY A 75 2.79 14.10 3.30
C GLY A 75 3.74 13.50 2.26
N TYR A 76 4.15 12.24 2.41
CA TYR A 76 4.98 11.56 1.43
C TYR A 76 4.24 11.39 0.09
N LYS A 77 5.01 11.45 -1.00
CA LYS A 77 4.51 11.27 -2.37
C LYS A 77 5.12 10.02 -2.98
N TRP A 78 4.31 9.29 -3.74
CA TRP A 78 4.74 8.08 -4.41
C TRP A 78 5.26 8.44 -5.80
N LYS A 79 6.45 7.96 -6.15
CA LYS A 79 7.04 8.16 -7.48
C LYS A 79 7.15 6.79 -8.14
N LEU A 80 6.45 6.62 -9.26
CA LEU A 80 6.56 5.41 -10.07
C LEU A 80 7.85 5.49 -10.88
N VAL A 81 8.75 4.56 -10.63
CA VAL A 81 10.03 4.43 -11.34
C VAL A 81 9.82 3.47 -12.51
N GLU A 82 10.23 3.88 -13.71
CA GLU A 82 9.76 3.23 -14.93
C GLU A 82 10.38 1.87 -15.26
N ASP A 83 11.56 1.59 -14.72
CA ASP A 83 12.37 0.40 -15.01
C ASP A 83 12.59 -0.48 -13.77
N LEU A 84 11.92 -0.18 -12.65
CA LEU A 84 12.05 -0.92 -11.40
C LEU A 84 10.78 -1.72 -11.09
N PHE A 85 10.88 -3.04 -11.18
CA PHE A 85 9.78 -3.97 -10.91
C PHE A 85 10.22 -5.04 -9.93
N MET A 86 9.34 -5.36 -8.99
CA MET A 86 9.50 -6.54 -8.14
C MET A 86 8.55 -7.62 -8.63
N PHE A 87 9.08 -8.80 -8.91
CA PHE A 87 8.28 -9.98 -9.21
C PHE A 87 8.61 -11.08 -8.21
N HIS A 88 7.59 -11.87 -7.88
CA HIS A 88 7.78 -13.10 -7.11
C HIS A 88 7.88 -14.26 -8.09
N ARG A 89 8.88 -15.14 -7.89
CA ARG A 89 8.98 -16.38 -8.65
C ARG A 89 7.89 -17.35 -8.16
N GLY A 90 7.07 -17.84 -9.09
CA GLY A 90 6.04 -18.86 -8.81
C GLY A 90 4.61 -18.36 -8.99
N ILE A 91 3.70 -19.29 -9.24
CA ILE A 91 2.26 -19.03 -9.33
C ILE A 91 1.67 -19.34 -7.96
N LYS A 92 0.96 -18.38 -7.34
CA LYS A 92 0.20 -18.63 -6.12
C LYS A 92 -0.83 -19.73 -6.39
N ARG A 93 -0.58 -20.94 -5.89
CA ARG A 93 -1.54 -22.05 -5.95
C ARG A 93 -2.52 -21.88 -4.79
N PHE A 94 -3.80 -21.71 -5.11
CA PHE A 94 -4.85 -21.62 -4.11
C PHE A 94 -5.23 -23.03 -3.64
N GLU A 95 -4.40 -23.62 -2.78
CA GLU A 95 -4.81 -24.82 -2.06
C GLU A 95 -5.93 -24.44 -1.07
N SER A 96 -7.02 -25.20 -1.10
CA SER A 96 -8.22 -24.94 -0.29
C SER A 96 -7.91 -24.91 1.21
N SER A 97 -6.98 -25.76 1.66
CA SER A 97 -6.46 -25.82 3.03
C SER A 97 -5.78 -24.51 3.45
N ALA A 98 -4.87 -23.99 2.62
CA ALA A 98 -4.16 -22.74 2.90
C ALA A 98 -5.11 -21.52 2.98
N LYS A 99 -6.16 -21.51 2.14
CA LYS A 99 -7.20 -20.48 2.18
C LYS A 99 -8.01 -20.54 3.48
N LEU A 100 -8.42 -21.73 3.89
CA LEU A 100 -9.15 -21.93 5.14
C LEU A 100 -8.31 -21.51 6.36
N GLU A 101 -7.03 -21.88 6.39
CA GLU A 101 -6.12 -21.47 7.46
C GLU A 101 -5.92 -19.95 7.50
N SER A 102 -5.77 -19.30 6.33
CA SER A 102 -5.73 -17.83 6.27
C SER A 102 -6.99 -17.18 6.81
N TRP A 103 -8.16 -17.72 6.49
CA TRP A 103 -9.43 -17.20 6.98
C TRP A 103 -9.56 -17.36 8.50
N LYS A 104 -9.19 -18.51 9.07
CA LYS A 104 -9.22 -18.74 10.52
C LYS A 104 -8.33 -17.76 11.28
N ILE A 105 -7.09 -17.57 10.82
CA ILE A 105 -6.15 -16.61 11.41
C ILE A 105 -6.70 -15.19 11.36
N GLN A 106 -7.22 -14.77 10.21
CA GLN A 106 -7.84 -13.45 10.08
C GLN A 106 -9.03 -13.31 11.03
N HIS A 107 -9.92 -14.30 11.10
CA HIS A 107 -11.08 -14.26 11.98
C HIS A 107 -10.69 -14.04 13.46
N ILE A 108 -9.70 -14.79 13.95
CA ILE A 108 -9.16 -14.66 15.32
C ILE A 108 -8.56 -13.26 15.55
N ASN A 109 -7.89 -12.70 14.53
CA ASN A 109 -7.21 -11.43 14.65
C ASN A 109 -8.09 -10.20 14.35
N MET A 110 -9.31 -10.38 13.83
CA MET A 110 -10.22 -9.27 13.51
C MET A 110 -10.48 -8.31 14.69
N PRO A 111 -10.71 -8.78 15.94
CA PRO A 111 -10.90 -7.88 17.07
C PRO A 111 -9.63 -7.05 17.39
N LYS A 112 -8.45 -7.68 17.29
CA LYS A 112 -7.15 -7.00 17.49
C LYS A 112 -6.92 -5.94 16.42
N TYR A 113 -7.21 -6.29 15.16
CA TYR A 113 -7.10 -5.37 14.02
C TYR A 113 -7.99 -4.15 14.20
N ARG A 114 -9.27 -4.33 14.57
CA ARG A 114 -10.19 -3.20 14.79
C ARG A 114 -9.70 -2.26 15.90
N ARG A 115 -9.15 -2.82 16.98
CA ARG A 115 -8.56 -2.03 18.07
C ARG A 115 -7.33 -1.26 17.59
N ALA A 116 -6.43 -1.92 16.87
CA ALA A 116 -5.23 -1.29 16.32
C ALA A 116 -5.60 -0.16 15.36
N LEU A 117 -6.54 -0.39 14.44
CA LEU A 117 -7.02 0.61 13.49
C LEU A 117 -7.60 1.85 14.19
N SER A 118 -8.44 1.66 15.20
CA SER A 118 -9.04 2.78 15.94
C SER A 118 -8.01 3.64 16.68
N LEU A 119 -7.02 3.01 17.32
CA LEU A 119 -5.93 3.71 18.00
C LEU A 119 -5.03 4.45 17.00
N PHE A 120 -4.75 3.80 15.88
CA PHE A 120 -3.97 4.34 14.77
C PHE A 120 -4.65 5.57 14.16
N GLU A 121 -5.92 5.47 13.77
CA GLU A 121 -6.71 6.60 13.25
C GLU A 121 -6.73 7.78 14.22
N THR A 122 -6.99 7.52 15.50
CA THR A 122 -7.02 8.56 16.54
C THR A 122 -5.69 9.30 16.63
N ARG A 123 -4.56 8.57 16.60
CA ARG A 123 -3.22 9.16 16.61
C ARG A 123 -2.96 9.98 15.36
N LEU A 124 -3.23 9.42 14.17
CA LEU A 124 -2.99 10.10 12.90
C LEU A 124 -3.83 11.37 12.73
N ASP A 125 -5.07 11.37 13.22
CA ASP A 125 -5.95 12.54 13.24
C ASP A 125 -5.42 13.65 14.15
N GLY A 126 -4.72 13.29 15.23
CA GLY A 126 -4.03 14.24 16.09
C GLY A 126 -2.75 14.81 15.47
N GLU A 127 -1.89 13.95 14.93
CA GLU A 127 -0.55 14.29 14.42
C GLU A 127 -0.58 14.92 13.03
N TYR A 128 -1.43 14.42 12.13
CA TYR A 128 -1.46 14.77 10.71
C TYR A 128 -2.82 15.35 10.31
N LYS A 129 -3.18 16.49 10.90
CA LYS A 129 -4.50 17.12 10.72
C LYS A 129 -4.78 17.54 9.27
N SER A 130 -3.79 18.02 8.55
CA SER A 130 -3.95 18.59 7.20
C SER A 130 -4.21 17.56 6.11
N THR A 131 -3.89 16.29 6.36
CA THR A 131 -4.02 15.18 5.41
C THR A 131 -5.16 14.24 5.76
N ARG A 132 -5.99 14.60 6.75
CA ARG A 132 -7.09 13.78 7.25
C ARG A 132 -8.06 13.32 6.18
N ASP A 133 -8.53 14.27 5.38
CA ASP A 133 -9.59 14.02 4.40
C ASP A 133 -9.03 13.64 3.02
N SER A 134 -7.70 13.67 2.85
CA SER A 134 -7.05 13.40 1.55
C SER A 134 -6.28 12.08 1.50
N CYS A 135 -6.04 11.45 2.65
CA CYS A 135 -5.34 10.17 2.75
C CYS A 135 -6.26 9.09 3.31
N PRO A 136 -6.28 7.89 2.69
CA PRO A 136 -7.08 6.78 3.17
C PRO A 136 -6.48 6.15 4.43
N VAL A 137 -7.36 5.63 5.28
CA VAL A 137 -7.08 4.70 6.38
C VAL A 137 -8.11 3.56 6.31
#